data_AF-A0A448WEJ5-F1
#
_entry.id   AF-A0A448WEJ5-F1
#
_cell.length_a   1.000
_cell.length_b   1.000
_cell.length_c   1.000
_cell.angle_alpha   90.00
_cell.angle_beta   90.00
_cell.angle_gamma   90.00
#
_symmetry.space_group_name_H-M   'P 1'
#
loop_
_entity.id
_entity.type
_entity.pdbx_description
1 polymer ?
#
loop_
_entity_poly.entity_id
_entity_poly.type
_entity_poly.pdbx_seq_one_letter_code
_entity_poly.pdbx_strand_id
1 'polypeptide(L)'
;ISLSHEQLWSHQFVKTPGKTTSNNVQEIIESRVEKRTKGTFVPIGGTKLLTFIDDFNMPAKDIFGSQPPLELIRQWLDYGCWYDRVKRNVHRINGMYLLTAMGPPGGGRMEISPRLQSRFNQIVITFPTDANLKRIFGSMINQKLLDFEEEVKPIGDLLTDATIELYSAVIQRFLPTPTKMHYLFNLRDISKVSQRVLFGH
;
A
#
# COMPACT_ATOMS: atom_id res chain seq x y z
N ILE A 1 -26.62 4.14 -26.90
CA ILE A 1 -25.62 3.61 -25.93
C ILE A 1 -26.42 3.29 -24.67
N SER A 2 -26.79 2.01 -24.51
CA SER A 2 -27.56 1.57 -23.35
C SER A 2 -26.73 1.83 -22.09
N LEU A 3 -27.34 2.49 -21.11
CA LEU A 3 -26.79 2.61 -19.76
C LEU A 3 -26.73 1.20 -19.17
N SER A 4 -25.60 0.53 -19.37
CA SER A 4 -25.32 -0.79 -18.82
C SER A 4 -25.32 -0.67 -17.31
N HIS A 5 -26.10 -1.52 -16.64
CA HIS A 5 -26.10 -1.83 -15.22
C HIS A 5 -24.95 -1.18 -14.43
N GLU A 6 -25.32 -0.35 -13.45
CA GLU A 6 -24.39 0.23 -12.48
C GLU A 6 -23.45 -0.86 -11.97
N GLN A 7 -22.19 -0.79 -12.41
CA GLN A 7 -21.26 -1.89 -12.21
C GLN A 7 -20.78 -1.84 -10.77
N LEU A 8 -21.31 -2.73 -9.94
CA LEU A 8 -20.98 -2.80 -8.52
C LEU A 8 -19.52 -3.26 -8.34
N TRP A 9 -18.78 -2.50 -7.55
CA TRP A 9 -17.40 -2.78 -7.19
C TRP A 9 -17.32 -3.23 -5.73
N SER A 10 -16.45 -4.20 -5.47
CA SER A 10 -16.02 -4.60 -4.14
C SER A 10 -14.49 -4.46 -4.04
N HIS A 11 -13.98 -4.34 -2.81
CA HIS A 11 -12.54 -4.29 -2.58
C HIS A 11 -12.11 -5.30 -1.50
N GLN A 12 -10.84 -5.69 -1.54
CA GLN A 12 -10.20 -6.47 -0.50
C GLN A 12 -8.78 -6.00 -0.27
N PHE A 13 -8.35 -6.04 1.00
CA PHE A 13 -6.99 -5.71 1.41
C PHE A 13 -6.25 -7.01 1.75
N VAL A 14 -5.09 -7.21 1.13
CA VAL A 14 -4.23 -8.36 1.33
C VAL A 14 -2.88 -7.87 1.81
N LYS A 15 -2.37 -8.47 2.89
CA LYS A 15 -1.02 -8.23 3.38
C LYS A 15 -0.17 -9.46 3.12
N THR A 16 1.03 -9.25 2.62
CA THR A 16 1.99 -10.33 2.32
C THR A 16 3.25 -10.22 3.19
N PRO A 17 3.17 -10.55 4.51
CA PRO A 17 4.35 -10.57 5.37
C PRO A 17 5.43 -11.53 4.84
N GLY A 18 6.67 -11.40 5.35
CA GLY A 18 7.82 -12.15 4.79
C GLY A 18 7.70 -13.68 4.77
N LYS A 19 6.84 -14.27 5.61
CA LYS A 19 6.57 -15.72 5.66
C LYS A 19 5.38 -16.17 4.80
N THR A 20 4.76 -15.26 4.05
CA THR A 20 3.63 -15.60 3.18
C THR A 20 4.05 -16.60 2.11
N THR A 21 3.29 -17.67 1.97
CA THR A 21 3.50 -18.69 0.93
C THR A 21 2.56 -18.47 -0.25
N SER A 22 2.85 -19.10 -1.39
CA SER A 22 1.94 -19.08 -2.55
C SER A 22 0.56 -19.66 -2.21
N ASN A 23 0.50 -20.65 -1.32
CA ASN A 23 -0.76 -21.25 -0.91
C ASN A 23 -1.61 -20.24 -0.13
N ASN A 24 -1.00 -19.47 0.76
CA ASN A 24 -1.74 -18.44 1.51
C ASN A 24 -2.33 -17.37 0.57
N VAL A 25 -1.56 -16.92 -0.42
CA VAL A 25 -2.08 -15.95 -1.42
C VAL A 25 -3.22 -16.54 -2.22
N GLN A 26 -3.09 -17.80 -2.66
CA GLN A 26 -4.14 -18.50 -3.40
C GLN A 26 -5.42 -18.61 -2.56
N GLU A 27 -5.33 -19.09 -1.31
CA GLU A 27 -6.46 -19.24 -0.40
C GLU A 27 -7.15 -17.91 -0.10
N ILE A 28 -6.38 -16.84 0.14
CA ILE A 28 -6.93 -15.50 0.39
C ILE A 28 -7.75 -15.02 -0.81
N ILE A 29 -7.22 -15.16 -2.03
CA ILE A 29 -7.94 -14.75 -3.24
C ILE A 29 -9.14 -15.65 -3.51
N GLU A 30 -8.98 -16.96 -3.37
CA GLU A 30 -10.06 -17.94 -3.59
C GLU A 30 -11.21 -17.78 -2.60
N SER A 31 -10.95 -17.29 -1.38
CA SER A 31 -12.00 -17.03 -0.36
C SER A 31 -13.01 -15.94 -0.77
N ARG A 32 -12.72 -15.16 -1.81
CA ARG A 32 -13.52 -14.01 -2.25
C ARG A 32 -14.11 -14.17 -3.63
N VAL A 33 -13.98 -15.38 -4.20
CA VAL A 33 -14.59 -15.77 -5.46
C VAL A 33 -15.46 -17.01 -5.29
N GLU A 34 -16.51 -17.10 -6.10
CA GLU A 34 -17.40 -18.25 -6.16
C GLU A 34 -17.32 -18.89 -7.55
N LYS A 35 -17.57 -20.19 -7.58
CA LYS A 35 -17.57 -20.95 -8.82
C LYS A 35 -18.86 -20.70 -9.58
N ARG A 36 -18.76 -20.09 -10.76
CA ARG A 36 -19.91 -19.84 -11.66
C ARG A 36 -20.10 -20.95 -12.69
N THR A 37 -19.02 -21.50 -13.21
CA THR A 37 -19.03 -22.56 -14.24
C THR A 37 -17.84 -23.51 -14.00
N LYS A 38 -17.76 -24.63 -14.70
CA LYS A 38 -16.64 -25.58 -14.57
C LYS A 38 -15.30 -24.87 -14.82
N GLY A 39 -14.52 -24.67 -13.77
CA GLY A 39 -13.20 -24.03 -13.83
C GLY A 39 -13.21 -22.50 -13.87
N THR A 40 -14.38 -21.84 -13.82
CA THR A 40 -14.48 -20.38 -13.86
C THR A 40 -15.00 -19.84 -12.53
N PHE A 41 -14.22 -18.95 -11.94
CA PHE A 41 -14.48 -18.28 -10.68
C PHE A 41 -14.69 -16.78 -10.93
N VAL A 42 -15.68 -16.22 -10.24
CA VAL A 42 -16.03 -14.80 -10.30
C VAL A 42 -16.15 -14.26 -8.87
N PRO A 43 -15.94 -12.96 -8.63
CA PRO A 43 -16.19 -12.39 -7.32
C PRO A 43 -17.60 -12.67 -6.83
N ILE A 44 -17.72 -12.90 -5.52
CA ILE A 44 -18.99 -13.16 -4.87
C ILE A 44 -19.98 -12.02 -5.18
N GLY A 45 -21.21 -12.39 -5.54
CA GLY A 45 -22.27 -11.42 -5.84
C GLY A 45 -22.14 -10.76 -7.21
N GLY A 46 -21.29 -11.30 -8.10
CA GLY A 46 -21.16 -10.82 -9.48
C GLY A 46 -20.58 -9.41 -9.63
N THR A 47 -19.95 -8.89 -8.56
CA THR A 47 -19.27 -7.58 -8.57
C THR A 47 -17.92 -7.65 -9.28
N LYS A 48 -17.34 -6.49 -9.61
CA LYS A 48 -15.91 -6.39 -9.92
C LYS A 48 -15.12 -6.25 -8.61
N LEU A 49 -14.09 -7.05 -8.40
CA LEU A 49 -13.30 -7.04 -7.17
C LEU A 49 -11.92 -6.41 -7.40
N LEU A 50 -11.63 -5.33 -6.69
CA LEU A 50 -10.30 -4.74 -6.60
C LEU A 50 -9.53 -5.34 -5.42
N THR A 51 -8.45 -6.06 -5.71
CA THR A 51 -7.53 -6.59 -4.71
C THR A 51 -6.38 -5.62 -4.53
N PHE A 52 -6.28 -5.04 -3.34
CA PHE A 52 -5.13 -4.24 -2.95
C PHE A 52 -4.14 -5.09 -2.16
N ILE A 53 -2.90 -5.21 -2.65
CA ILE A 53 -1.80 -5.86 -1.92
C ILE A 53 -0.85 -4.79 -1.39
N ASP A 54 -0.78 -4.69 -0.07
CA ASP A 54 0.23 -3.87 0.61
C ASP A 54 1.51 -4.68 0.83
N ASP A 55 2.64 -3.99 0.95
CA ASP A 55 3.95 -4.61 1.19
C ASP A 55 4.30 -5.71 0.16
N PHE A 56 4.04 -5.42 -1.13
CA PHE A 56 4.15 -6.41 -2.22
C PHE A 56 5.54 -7.04 -2.35
N ASN A 57 6.59 -6.36 -1.90
CA ASN A 57 7.98 -6.84 -1.96
C ASN A 57 8.52 -7.41 -0.63
N MET A 58 7.66 -7.64 0.36
CA MET A 58 8.05 -8.27 1.62
C MET A 58 8.25 -9.80 1.58
N PRO A 59 7.58 -10.60 0.71
CA PRO A 59 7.77 -12.06 0.71
C PRO A 59 9.23 -12.48 0.56
N ALA A 60 9.67 -13.42 1.40
CA ALA A 60 11.04 -13.91 1.36
C ALA A 60 11.35 -14.64 0.05
N LYS A 61 12.61 -14.51 -0.39
CA LYS A 61 13.15 -15.31 -1.49
C LYS A 61 13.41 -16.74 -1.00
N ASP A 62 13.18 -17.72 -1.86
CA ASP A 62 13.61 -19.09 -1.64
C ASP A 62 15.13 -19.25 -1.85
N ILE A 63 15.64 -20.47 -1.67
CA ILE A 63 17.06 -20.79 -1.88
C ILE A 63 17.55 -20.54 -3.31
N PHE A 64 16.64 -20.41 -4.28
CA PHE A 64 16.93 -20.13 -5.67
C PHE A 64 16.70 -18.65 -6.04
N GLY A 65 16.41 -17.79 -5.07
CA GLY A 65 16.19 -16.36 -5.28
C GLY A 65 14.80 -15.99 -5.81
N SER A 66 13.89 -16.97 -5.94
CA SER A 66 12.52 -16.76 -6.42
C SER A 66 11.58 -16.37 -5.26
N GLN A 67 10.48 -15.68 -5.56
CA GLN A 67 9.44 -15.35 -4.58
C GLN A 67 8.15 -16.09 -4.97
N PRO A 68 7.90 -17.31 -4.48
CA PRO A 68 6.77 -18.13 -4.91
C PRO A 68 5.38 -17.44 -4.85
N PRO A 69 5.07 -16.60 -3.83
CA PRO A 69 3.80 -15.86 -3.81
C PRO A 69 3.66 -14.89 -4.99
N LEU A 70 4.76 -14.25 -5.39
CA LEU A 70 4.78 -13.27 -6.48
C LEU A 70 4.75 -13.96 -7.85
N GLU A 71 5.38 -15.12 -7.97
CA GLU A 71 5.31 -15.93 -9.20
C GLU A 71 3.90 -16.49 -9.44
N LEU A 72 3.16 -16.83 -8.38
CA LEU A 72 1.73 -17.18 -8.49
C LEU A 72 0.91 -16.00 -9.03
N ILE A 73 1.16 -14.78 -8.51
CA ILE A 73 0.49 -13.58 -9.00
C ILE A 73 0.86 -13.30 -10.45
N ARG A 74 2.13 -13.49 -10.83
CA ARG A 74 2.56 -13.38 -12.23
C ARG A 74 1.81 -14.36 -13.11
N GLN A 75 1.70 -15.62 -12.69
CA GLN A 75 0.94 -16.64 -13.42
C GLN A 75 -0.53 -16.21 -13.63
N TRP A 76 -1.15 -15.66 -12.59
CA TRP A 76 -2.51 -15.14 -12.69
C TRP A 76 -2.62 -14.00 -13.70
N LEU A 77 -1.71 -13.02 -13.65
CA LEU A 77 -1.71 -11.87 -14.58
C LEU A 77 -1.45 -12.29 -16.03
N ASP A 78 -0.59 -13.29 -16.25
CA ASP A 78 -0.21 -13.77 -17.58
C ASP A 78 -1.31 -14.61 -18.23
N TYR A 79 -1.91 -15.53 -17.48
CA TYR A 79 -2.80 -16.57 -18.03
C TYR A 79 -4.28 -16.39 -17.66
N GLY A 80 -4.58 -15.51 -16.69
CA GLY A 80 -5.92 -15.36 -16.12
C GLY A 80 -6.36 -16.56 -15.29
N CYS A 81 -5.43 -17.45 -14.92
CA CYS A 81 -5.72 -18.67 -14.18
C CYS A 81 -4.52 -19.18 -13.36
N TRP A 82 -4.81 -20.08 -12.43
CA TRP A 82 -3.84 -20.95 -11.78
C TRP A 82 -4.43 -22.35 -11.61
N TYR A 83 -3.62 -23.29 -11.12
CA TYR A 83 -4.06 -24.67 -10.91
C TYR A 83 -4.46 -24.92 -9.45
N ASP A 84 -5.53 -25.68 -9.27
CA ASP A 84 -5.83 -26.35 -8.00
C ASP A 84 -4.76 -27.42 -7.76
N ARG A 85 -4.03 -27.29 -6.66
CA ARG A 85 -2.91 -28.18 -6.29
C ARG A 85 -3.38 -29.58 -5.88
N VAL A 86 -4.63 -29.73 -5.46
CA VAL A 86 -5.22 -31.00 -5.03
C VAL A 86 -5.88 -31.69 -6.23
N LYS A 87 -6.85 -31.00 -6.86
CA LYS A 87 -7.66 -31.61 -7.94
C LYS A 87 -7.03 -31.49 -9.32
N ARG A 88 -5.92 -30.75 -9.46
CA ARG A 88 -5.18 -30.54 -10.72
C ARG A 88 -6.04 -29.92 -11.83
N ASN A 89 -7.06 -29.16 -11.43
CA ASN A 89 -7.95 -28.46 -12.35
C ASN A 89 -7.53 -27.01 -12.52
N VAL A 90 -7.83 -26.42 -13.68
CA VAL A 90 -7.59 -25.00 -13.94
C VAL A 90 -8.67 -24.15 -13.28
N HIS A 91 -8.25 -23.16 -12.48
CA HIS A 91 -9.08 -22.13 -11.88
C HIS A 91 -8.86 -20.83 -12.65
N ARG A 92 -9.80 -20.47 -13.53
CA ARG A 92 -9.82 -19.21 -14.26
C ARG A 92 -10.59 -18.17 -13.45
N ILE A 93 -9.97 -17.01 -13.22
CA ILE A 93 -10.53 -15.95 -12.38
C ILE A 93 -10.88 -14.75 -13.25
N ASN A 94 -12.17 -14.42 -13.29
CA ASN A 94 -12.70 -13.32 -14.10
C ASN A 94 -13.30 -12.23 -13.21
N GLY A 95 -13.16 -10.97 -13.60
CA GLY A 95 -13.78 -9.84 -12.88
C GLY A 95 -12.99 -9.35 -11.65
N MET A 96 -11.72 -9.76 -11.53
CA MET A 96 -10.80 -9.30 -10.49
C MET A 96 -9.72 -8.39 -11.07
N TYR A 97 -9.34 -7.38 -10.30
CA TYR A 97 -8.29 -6.41 -10.63
C TYR A 97 -7.29 -6.33 -9.49
N LEU A 98 -6.05 -6.02 -9.82
CA LEU A 98 -4.95 -5.98 -8.85
C LEU A 98 -4.36 -4.58 -8.77
N LEU A 99 -4.22 -4.07 -7.55
CA LEU A 99 -3.49 -2.86 -7.22
C LEU A 99 -2.47 -3.23 -6.14
N THR A 100 -1.22 -2.79 -6.29
CA THR A 100 -0.13 -3.16 -5.37
C THR A 100 0.63 -1.94 -4.92
N ALA A 101 1.07 -1.92 -3.67
CA ALA A 101 1.99 -0.93 -3.14
C ALA A 101 3.22 -1.62 -2.54
N MET A 102 4.38 -0.97 -2.66
CA MET A 102 5.63 -1.42 -2.06
C MET A 102 6.54 -0.24 -1.74
N GLY A 103 7.34 -0.39 -0.69
CA GLY A 103 8.45 0.53 -0.42
C GLY A 103 9.67 0.19 -1.29
N PRO A 104 10.63 1.13 -1.44
CA PRO A 104 11.89 0.84 -2.12
C PRO A 104 12.62 -0.34 -1.44
N PRO A 105 13.42 -1.11 -2.20
CA PRO A 105 14.17 -2.23 -1.65
C PRO A 105 15.16 -1.77 -0.57
N GLY A 106 15.34 -2.58 0.46
CA GLY A 106 16.14 -2.25 1.65
C GLY A 106 15.36 -2.42 2.96
N GLY A 107 16.08 -2.50 4.08
CA GLY A 107 15.47 -2.60 5.41
C GLY A 107 14.55 -3.83 5.61
N GLY A 108 14.83 -4.93 4.90
CA GLY A 108 14.01 -6.15 4.91
C GLY A 108 13.05 -6.29 3.73
N ARG A 109 12.88 -5.23 2.91
CA ARG A 109 12.13 -5.29 1.65
C ARG A 109 13.02 -5.80 0.51
N MET A 110 12.47 -6.68 -0.30
CA MET A 110 13.19 -7.35 -1.38
C MET A 110 13.03 -6.61 -2.72
N GLU A 111 13.94 -6.89 -3.65
CA GLU A 111 13.75 -6.53 -5.06
C GLU A 111 12.83 -7.54 -5.75
N ILE A 112 11.83 -7.03 -6.47
CA ILE A 112 10.89 -7.82 -7.27
C ILE A 112 11.49 -8.12 -8.64
N SER A 113 11.19 -9.30 -9.20
CA SER A 113 11.65 -9.69 -10.53
C SER A 113 11.18 -8.71 -11.64
N PRO A 114 12.05 -8.34 -12.60
CA PRO A 114 11.66 -7.48 -13.72
C PRO A 114 10.49 -8.01 -14.56
N ARG A 115 10.37 -9.35 -14.63
CA ARG A 115 9.29 -10.05 -15.33
C ARG A 115 7.91 -9.80 -14.72
N LEU A 116 7.84 -9.67 -13.39
CA LEU A 116 6.59 -9.32 -12.72
C LEU A 116 6.34 -7.82 -12.85
N GLN A 117 7.39 -7.01 -12.67
CA GLN A 117 7.33 -5.56 -12.81
C GLN A 117 6.76 -5.10 -14.17
N SER A 118 7.11 -5.78 -15.26
CA SER A 118 6.60 -5.47 -16.61
C SER A 118 5.10 -5.72 -16.79
N ARG A 119 4.41 -6.32 -15.82
CA ARG A 119 2.95 -6.52 -15.83
C ARG A 119 2.18 -5.41 -15.13
N PHE A 120 2.87 -4.44 -14.54
CA PHE A 120 2.28 -3.32 -13.84
C PHE A 120 2.68 -1.99 -14.48
N ASN A 121 1.78 -1.03 -14.40
CA ASN A 121 2.13 0.38 -14.59
C ASN A 121 2.65 0.91 -13.25
N GLN A 122 3.91 1.31 -13.20
CA GLN A 122 4.57 1.75 -11.97
C GLN A 122 4.47 3.27 -11.82
N ILE A 123 4.08 3.71 -10.63
CA ILE A 123 4.10 5.11 -10.23
C ILE A 123 5.00 5.22 -9.01
N VAL A 124 6.06 6.01 -9.12
CA VAL A 124 6.99 6.25 -8.01
C VAL A 124 6.52 7.47 -7.23
N ILE A 125 6.20 7.27 -5.95
CA ILE A 125 5.83 8.35 -5.04
C ILE A 125 7.10 8.79 -4.31
N THR A 126 7.55 10.01 -4.61
CA THR A 126 8.69 10.63 -3.92
C THR A 126 8.24 11.31 -2.64
N PHE A 127 9.20 11.59 -1.75
CA PHE A 127 8.92 12.39 -0.57
C PHE A 127 8.40 13.79 -0.97
N PRO A 128 7.35 14.32 -0.31
CA PRO A 128 6.82 15.63 -0.61
C PRO A 128 7.83 16.72 -0.27
N THR A 129 7.83 17.80 -1.05
CA THR A 129 8.64 19.00 -0.79
C THR A 129 8.17 19.74 0.46
N ASP A 130 9.06 20.51 1.08
CA ASP A 130 8.73 21.32 2.27
C ASP A 130 7.54 22.26 2.03
N ALA A 131 7.43 22.84 0.84
CA ALA A 131 6.26 23.64 0.45
C ALA A 131 4.95 22.84 0.46
N ASN A 132 5.00 21.58 0.00
CA ASN A 132 3.83 20.69 0.07
C ASN A 132 3.52 20.29 1.51
N LEU A 133 4.54 20.02 2.33
CA LEU A 133 4.37 19.73 3.76
C LEU A 133 3.71 20.91 4.47
N LYS A 134 4.22 22.12 4.26
CA LYS A 134 3.66 23.35 4.82
C LYS A 134 2.20 23.54 4.41
N ARG A 135 1.89 23.32 3.13
CA ARG A 135 0.51 23.41 2.62
C ARG A 135 -0.42 22.37 3.26
N ILE A 136 0.02 21.12 3.39
CA ILE A 136 -0.80 20.03 3.96
C ILE A 136 -1.01 20.25 5.46
N PHE A 137 0.07 20.39 6.22
CA PHE A 137 0.00 20.48 7.68
C PHE A 137 -0.43 21.84 8.19
N GLY A 138 0.01 22.92 7.54
CA GLY A 138 -0.38 24.28 7.87
C GLY A 138 -1.86 24.54 7.63
N SER A 139 -2.44 24.02 6.54
CA SER A 139 -3.89 24.18 6.31
C SER A 139 -4.73 23.51 7.39
N MET A 140 -4.33 22.33 7.88
CA MET A 140 -5.01 21.66 8.99
C MET A 140 -4.88 22.45 10.30
N ILE A 141 -3.67 22.90 10.66
CA ILE A 141 -3.42 23.63 11.91
C ILE A 141 -4.14 24.98 11.89
N ASN A 142 -4.02 25.75 10.81
CA ASN A 142 -4.65 27.05 10.68
C ASN A 142 -6.19 26.94 10.73
N GLN A 143 -6.76 25.90 10.13
CA GLN A 143 -8.19 25.64 10.22
C GLN A 143 -8.65 25.46 11.68
N LYS A 144 -7.86 24.78 12.52
CA LYS A 144 -8.16 24.62 13.95
C LYS A 144 -8.04 25.94 14.72
N LEU A 145 -7.12 26.82 14.34
CA LEU A 145 -6.89 28.10 15.00
C LEU A 145 -7.92 29.18 14.62
N LEU A 146 -8.79 28.96 13.63
CA LEU A 146 -9.82 29.92 13.23
C LEU A 146 -10.80 30.27 14.35
N ASP A 147 -11.08 29.31 15.25
CA ASP A 147 -12.00 29.46 16.37
C ASP A 147 -11.38 30.20 17.57
N PHE A 148 -10.08 30.52 17.52
CA PHE A 148 -9.34 31.20 18.57
C PHE A 148 -9.18 32.70 18.28
N GLU A 149 -8.70 33.44 19.27
CA GLU A 149 -8.41 34.88 19.16
C GLU A 149 -7.43 35.17 18.01
N GLU A 150 -7.60 36.34 17.36
CA GLU A 150 -6.79 36.77 16.20
C GLU A 150 -5.28 36.72 16.48
N GLU A 151 -4.85 36.96 17.72
CA GLU A 151 -3.45 36.92 18.12
C GLU A 151 -2.82 35.53 17.99
N VAL A 152 -3.63 34.46 18.06
CA VAL A 152 -3.17 33.07 18.03
C VAL A 152 -3.06 32.55 16.60
N LYS A 153 -3.82 33.11 15.64
CA LYS A 153 -3.86 32.62 14.25
C LYS A 153 -2.50 32.60 13.55
N PRO A 154 -1.63 33.63 13.68
CA PRO A 154 -0.29 33.61 13.08
C PRO A 154 0.63 32.51 13.64
N ILE A 155 0.34 31.99 14.85
CA ILE A 155 1.15 30.94 15.49
C ILE A 155 1.08 29.62 14.71
N GLY A 156 -0.01 29.36 13.98
CA GLY A 156 -0.17 28.12 13.21
C GLY A 156 0.86 27.95 12.11
N ASP A 157 1.16 29.02 11.37
CA ASP A 157 2.18 29.01 10.33
C ASP A 157 3.59 28.85 10.93
N LEU A 158 3.88 29.58 12.02
CA LEU A 158 5.16 29.48 12.72
C LEU A 158 5.40 28.07 13.26
N LEU A 159 4.37 27.45 13.87
CA LEU A 159 4.43 26.09 14.39
C LEU A 159 4.67 25.07 13.28
N THR A 160 4.02 25.25 12.13
CA THR A 160 4.18 24.38 10.97
C THR A 160 5.62 24.44 10.45
N ASP A 161 6.16 25.64 10.27
CA ASP A 161 7.54 25.85 9.81
C ASP A 161 8.55 25.24 10.79
N ALA A 162 8.41 25.53 12.09
CA ALA A 162 9.27 24.99 13.14
C ALA A 162 9.24 23.45 13.18
N THR A 163 8.06 22.84 12.96
CA THR A 163 7.91 21.38 12.95
C THR A 163 8.63 20.75 11.75
N ILE A 164 8.52 21.38 10.57
CA ILE A 164 9.18 20.89 9.34
C ILE A 164 10.70 21.04 9.47
N GLU A 165 11.18 22.18 9.95
CA GLU A 165 12.61 22.42 10.17
C GLU A 165 13.21 21.42 11.17
N LEU A 166 12.52 21.20 12.30
CA LEU A 166 12.93 20.21 13.30
C LEU A 166 12.98 18.80 12.71
N TYR A 167 11.98 18.42 11.92
CA TYR A 167 11.93 17.12 11.26
C TYR A 167 13.12 16.93 10.30
N SER A 168 13.42 17.94 9.49
CA SER A 168 14.57 17.94 8.58
C SER A 168 15.89 17.80 9.34
N ALA A 169 16.07 18.53 10.44
CA ALA A 169 17.25 18.43 11.28
C ALA A 169 17.40 17.04 11.93
N VAL A 170 16.28 16.43 12.36
CA VAL A 170 16.27 15.09 12.97
C VAL A 170 16.68 14.02 11.96
N ILE A 171 16.15 14.03 10.74
CA ILE A 171 16.50 13.05 9.71
C ILE A 171 17.98 13.11 9.36
N GLN A 172 18.54 14.32 9.24
CA GLN A 172 19.95 14.49 8.91
C GLN A 172 20.88 14.00 10.02
N ARG A 173 20.47 14.15 11.28
CA ARG A 173 21.31 13.83 12.44
C ARG A 173 21.17 12.38 12.93
N PHE A 174 19.98 11.80 12.83
CA PHE A 174 19.64 10.50 13.40
C PHE A 174 19.48 9.45 12.30
N LEU A 175 20.61 9.04 11.72
CA LEU A 175 20.63 8.02 10.67
C LEU A 175 20.50 6.60 11.24
N PRO A 176 19.79 5.69 10.55
CA PRO A 176 19.72 4.29 10.92
C PRO A 176 21.10 3.65 10.77
N THR A 177 21.62 3.11 11.87
CA THR A 177 22.85 2.30 11.91
C THR A 177 22.53 0.92 12.47
N PRO A 178 23.37 -0.12 12.29
CA PRO A 178 23.10 -1.44 12.86
C PRO A 178 22.84 -1.42 14.37
N THR A 179 23.51 -0.53 15.11
CA THR A 179 23.32 -0.31 16.55
C THR A 179 22.11 0.57 16.88
N LYS A 180 21.62 1.37 15.93
CA LYS A 180 20.46 2.29 16.06
C LYS A 180 19.44 2.07 14.96
N MET A 181 19.06 0.82 14.76
CA MET A 181 18.12 0.38 13.71
C MET A 181 16.69 0.94 13.87
N HIS A 182 16.36 1.49 15.04
CA HIS A 182 15.06 2.09 15.35
C HIS A 182 14.92 3.56 14.89
N TYR A 183 15.97 4.18 14.34
CA TYR A 183 15.91 5.53 13.79
C TYR A 183 15.28 5.54 12.39
N LEU A 184 13.96 5.38 12.37
CA LEU A 184 13.14 5.35 11.16
C LEU A 184 12.10 6.47 11.22
N PHE A 185 12.46 7.64 10.70
CA PHE A 185 11.57 8.79 10.62
C PHE A 185 10.82 8.82 9.28
N ASN A 186 9.53 9.11 9.32
CA ASN A 186 8.69 9.23 8.13
C ASN A 186 7.57 10.27 8.34
N LEU A 187 6.76 10.52 7.32
CA LEU A 187 5.67 11.51 7.37
C LEU A 187 4.66 11.27 8.49
N ARG A 188 4.56 10.04 9.00
CA ARG A 188 3.68 9.71 10.14
C ARG A 188 4.11 10.46 11.39
N ASP A 189 5.39 10.79 11.55
CA ASP A 189 5.87 11.48 12.74
C ASP A 189 5.41 12.94 12.74
N ILE A 190 5.52 13.64 11.60
CA ILE A 190 4.91 14.97 11.42
C ILE A 190 3.40 14.88 11.62
N SER A 191 2.75 13.90 11.00
CA SER A 191 1.29 13.71 11.12
C SER A 191 0.83 13.50 12.56
N LYS A 192 1.57 12.72 13.37
CA LYS A 192 1.27 12.54 14.79
C LYS A 192 1.40 13.85 15.57
N VAL A 193 2.44 14.65 15.32
CA VAL A 193 2.61 15.95 15.97
C VAL A 193 1.45 16.88 15.62
N SER A 194 1.13 17.03 14.33
CA SER A 194 0.00 17.86 13.90
C SER A 194 -1.33 17.35 14.47
N GLN A 195 -1.58 16.04 14.47
CA GLN A 195 -2.78 15.46 15.08
C GLN A 195 -2.89 15.77 16.58
N ARG A 196 -1.77 15.75 17.31
CA ARG A 196 -1.75 16.09 18.74
C ARG A 196 -2.09 17.56 18.97
N VAL A 197 -1.69 18.45 18.08
CA VAL A 197 -2.09 19.87 18.13
C VAL A 197 -3.57 20.02 17.79
N LEU A 198 -4.08 19.27 16.82
CA LEU A 198 -5.48 19.35 16.37
C LEU A 198 -6.48 18.81 17.42
N PHE A 199 -6.13 17.71 18.08
CA PHE A 199 -6.97 16.99 19.04
C PHE A 199 -6.51 17.15 20.50
N GLY A 200 -5.50 17.96 20.75
CA GLY A 200 -5.08 18.34 22.09
C GLY A 200 -6.19 19.14 22.75
N HIS A 201 -6.64 18.67 23.91
CA HIS A 201 -7.51 19.43 24.80
C HIS A 201 -6.74 20.57 25.45
#